data_AF-G1K042-F1
#
_entry.id   AF-G1K042-F1
#
_cell.length_a   1.000
_cell.length_b   1.000
_cell.length_c   1.000
_cell.angle_alpha   90.00
_cell.angle_beta   90.00
_cell.angle_gamma   90.00
#
_symmetry.space_group_name_H-M   'P 1'
#
loop_
_entity.id
_entity.type
_entity.pdbx_description
1 polymer ?
#
loop_
_entity_poly.entity_id
_entity_poly.type
_entity_poly.pdbx_seq_one_letter_code
_entity_poly.pdbx_strand_id
1 'polypeptide(L)'
;VNDAVEARALSLNPDHIDIYSASWGPEDDGKTVDGPGPLARRAFINGVTTGRKGKGSIFVWASGNGGRHTDSCNCDGYTNSIFTLSISS
;
A
#
# COMPACT_ATOMS: atom_id res chain seq x y z
N VAL A 1 -2.82 -8.81 -10.83
CA VAL A 1 -3.91 -7.92 -10.34
C VAL A 1 -3.89 -6.65 -11.18
N ASN A 2 -4.93 -5.82 -11.21
CA ASN A 2 -4.90 -4.54 -11.92
C ASN A 2 -5.24 -3.38 -10.99
N ASP A 3 -4.82 -2.17 -11.38
CA ASP A 3 -4.94 -0.92 -10.61
C ASP A 3 -6.37 -0.66 -10.08
N ALA A 4 -7.40 -0.99 -10.87
CA ALA A 4 -8.80 -0.80 -10.47
C ALA A 4 -9.26 -1.77 -9.35
N VAL A 5 -8.66 -2.95 -9.23
CA VAL A 5 -8.94 -3.88 -8.12
C VAL A 5 -8.30 -3.37 -6.84
N GLU A 6 -7.04 -2.92 -6.92
CA GLU A 6 -6.28 -2.37 -5.80
C GLU A 6 -6.96 -1.11 -5.24
N ALA A 7 -7.32 -0.17 -6.11
CA ALA A 7 -8.01 1.06 -5.73
C ALA A 7 -9.35 0.79 -5.01
N ARG A 8 -10.12 -0.21 -5.48
CA ARG A 8 -11.38 -0.60 -4.85
C ARG A 8 -11.17 -1.25 -3.49
N ALA A 9 -10.13 -2.08 -3.34
CA ALA A 9 -9.79 -2.67 -2.06
C ALA A 9 -9.38 -1.60 -1.03
N LEU A 10 -8.53 -0.66 -1.43
CA LEU A 10 -8.03 0.43 -0.59
C LEU A 10 -9.10 1.46 -0.18
N SER A 11 -10.21 1.53 -0.94
CA SER A 11 -11.30 2.47 -0.69
C SER A 11 -12.58 1.81 -0.17
N LEU A 12 -12.49 0.56 0.29
CA LEU A 12 -13.65 -0.17 0.79
C LEU A 12 -14.16 0.40 2.11
N ASN A 13 -15.33 1.05 2.09
CA ASN A 13 -16.03 1.53 3.29
C ASN A 13 -15.14 2.33 4.26
N PRO A 14 -14.51 3.44 3.82
CA PRO A 14 -13.45 4.12 4.58
C PRO A 14 -13.93 4.83 5.85
N ASP A 15 -15.24 5.03 6.02
CA ASP A 15 -15.83 5.57 7.26
C ASP A 15 -16.25 4.48 8.25
N HIS A 16 -16.20 3.22 7.84
CA HIS A 16 -16.44 2.06 8.69
C HIS A 16 -15.14 1.34 9.04
N ILE A 17 -14.24 1.17 8.07
CA ILE A 17 -12.96 0.50 8.26
C ILE A 17 -11.92 1.53 8.71
N ASP A 18 -11.39 1.33 9.91
CA ASP A 18 -10.34 2.18 10.45
C ASP A 18 -8.95 1.81 9.93
N ILE A 19 -8.65 0.52 9.88
CA ILE A 19 -7.30 0.01 9.59
C ILE A 19 -7.37 -1.02 8.48
N TYR A 20 -6.53 -0.84 7.48
CA TYR A 20 -6.28 -1.77 6.40
C TYR A 20 -4.92 -2.42 6.63
N SER A 21 -4.84 -3.73 6.45
CA SER A 21 -3.58 -4.48 6.57
C SER A 21 -3.36 -5.27 5.29
N ALA A 22 -2.20 -5.09 4.67
CA ALA A 22 -1.85 -5.72 3.41
C ALA A 22 -0.36 -6.00 3.31
N SER A 23 0.00 -6.91 2.42
CA SER A 23 1.37 -7.40 2.21
C SER A 23 1.62 -7.78 0.75
N TRP A 24 0.85 -7.18 -0.17
CA TRP A 24 1.01 -7.36 -1.61
C TRP A 24 1.75 -6.15 -2.18
N GLY A 25 2.42 -6.36 -3.31
CA GLY A 25 3.28 -5.37 -3.95
C GLY A 25 3.89 -5.97 -5.22
N PRO A 26 4.95 -5.36 -5.76
CA PRO A 26 5.76 -5.95 -6.82
C PRO A 26 6.40 -7.27 -6.39
N GLU A 27 6.98 -7.99 -7.33
CA GLU A 27 7.67 -9.24 -7.02
C GLU A 27 8.97 -8.96 -6.25
N ASP A 28 9.16 -9.64 -5.11
CA ASP A 28 10.29 -9.53 -4.19
C ASP A 28 11.59 -10.20 -4.75
N ASP A 29 11.90 -9.99 -6.03
CA ASP A 29 12.95 -10.70 -6.77
C ASP A 29 14.32 -9.97 -6.79
N GLY A 30 14.39 -8.80 -6.14
CA GLY A 30 15.58 -7.94 -6.10
C GLY A 30 15.88 -7.20 -7.40
N LYS A 31 14.94 -7.17 -8.34
CA LYS A 31 15.13 -6.58 -9.68
C LYS A 31 13.95 -5.71 -10.10
N THR A 32 12.78 -5.93 -9.52
CA THR A 32 11.55 -5.22 -9.86
C THR A 32 11.49 -3.86 -9.16
N VAL A 33 11.11 -2.83 -9.92
CA VAL A 33 10.77 -1.51 -9.39
C VAL A 33 9.40 -1.14 -9.90
N ASP A 34 8.41 -1.15 -9.01
CA ASP A 34 7.02 -0.87 -9.37
C ASP A 34 6.23 -0.39 -8.14
N GLY A 35 4.98 0.02 -8.31
CA GLY A 35 4.16 0.54 -7.22
C GLY A 35 2.71 0.78 -7.61
N PRO A 36 1.95 1.54 -6.79
CA PRO A 36 0.55 1.79 -7.05
C PRO A 36 0.32 2.53 -8.36
N GLY A 37 -0.60 2.02 -9.17
CA GLY A 37 -1.11 2.72 -10.36
C GLY A 37 -1.88 4.00 -10.00
N PRO A 38 -2.32 4.78 -11.01
CA PRO A 38 -2.98 6.06 -10.77
C PRO A 38 -4.24 5.97 -9.89
N LEU A 39 -5.05 4.91 -10.03
CA LEU A 39 -6.25 4.73 -9.23
C LEU A 39 -5.92 4.34 -7.80
N ALA A 40 -5.00 3.39 -7.59
CA ALA A 40 -4.55 2.97 -6.27
C ALA A 40 -3.90 4.13 -5.52
N ARG A 41 -3.08 4.94 -6.20
CA ARG A 41 -2.48 6.15 -5.62
C ARG A 41 -3.54 7.18 -5.21
N ARG A 42 -4.58 7.37 -6.03
CA ARG A 42 -5.71 8.25 -5.67
C ARG A 42 -6.51 7.68 -4.50
N ALA A 43 -6.67 6.36 -4.42
CA ALA A 43 -7.34 5.70 -3.29
C ALA A 43 -6.57 5.92 -1.98
N PHE A 44 -5.24 5.83 -1.98
CA PHE A 44 -4.42 6.18 -0.81
C PHE A 44 -4.63 7.63 -0.37
N ILE A 45 -4.49 8.59 -1.30
CA ILE A 45 -4.65 10.03 -1.01
C ILE A 45 -6.05 10.30 -0.44
N ASN A 46 -7.09 9.76 -1.06
CA ASN A 46 -8.45 9.91 -0.56
C ASN A 46 -8.61 9.27 0.82
N GLY A 47 -8.10 8.04 1.02
CA GLY A 47 -8.18 7.32 2.28
C GLY A 47 -7.57 8.11 3.44
N VAL A 48 -6.34 8.61 3.28
CA VAL A 48 -5.67 9.40 4.33
C VAL A 48 -6.27 10.79 4.54
N THR A 49 -6.99 11.33 3.55
CA THR A 49 -7.58 12.68 3.65
C THR A 49 -9.00 12.65 4.20
N THR A 50 -9.84 11.72 3.74
CA THR A 50 -11.28 11.73 4.01
C THR A 50 -11.75 10.53 4.82
N GLY A 51 -10.98 9.43 4.86
CA GLY A 51 -11.34 8.24 5.60
C GLY A 51 -11.49 8.48 7.10
N ARG A 52 -12.21 7.59 7.77
CA ARG A 52 -12.51 7.65 9.21
C ARG A 52 -13.10 8.99 9.62
N LYS A 53 -14.08 9.47 8.85
CA LYS A 53 -14.74 10.77 9.07
C LYS A 53 -13.73 11.93 9.07
N GLY A 54 -12.77 11.89 8.14
CA GLY A 54 -11.73 12.92 7.98
C GLY A 54 -10.50 12.78 8.90
N LYS A 55 -10.37 11.70 9.66
CA LYS A 55 -9.16 11.43 10.47
C LYS A 55 -8.03 10.76 9.68
N GLY A 56 -8.35 10.25 8.49
CA GLY A 56 -7.44 9.50 7.63
C GLY A 56 -7.40 8.01 7.97
N SER A 57 -7.72 7.18 6.98
CA SER A 57 -7.55 5.73 7.02
C SER A 57 -6.10 5.35 7.32
N ILE A 58 -5.92 4.28 8.10
CA ILE A 58 -4.60 3.78 8.47
C ILE A 58 -4.30 2.57 7.59
N PHE A 59 -3.26 2.68 6.75
CA PHE A 59 -2.79 1.58 5.90
C PHE A 59 -1.53 0.99 6.50
N VAL A 60 -1.58 -0.24 6.99
CA VAL A 60 -0.43 -0.99 7.49
C VAL A 60 0.06 -1.92 6.39
N TRP A 61 1.36 -1.88 6.11
CA TRP A 61 1.96 -2.65 5.02
C TRP A 61 3.15 -3.47 5.50
N ALA A 62 3.33 -4.67 4.95
CA ALA A 62 4.57 -5.43 5.13
C ALA A 62 5.67 -4.86 4.22
N SER A 63 6.93 -4.84 4.68
CA SER A 63 8.06 -4.29 3.93
C SER A 63 8.60 -5.18 2.79
N GLY A 64 7.99 -6.33 2.52
CA GLY A 64 8.46 -7.31 1.54
C GLY A 64 9.29 -8.46 2.14
N ASN A 65 9.42 -9.55 1.37
CA ASN A 65 10.11 -10.79 1.77
C ASN A 65 11.37 -11.07 0.93
N GLY A 66 11.84 -10.10 0.14
CA GLY A 66 12.94 -10.24 -0.83
C GLY A 66 14.35 -10.31 -0.23
N GLY A 67 14.51 -10.48 1.08
CA GLY A 67 15.82 -10.48 1.75
C GLY A 67 16.80 -11.53 1.18
N ARG A 68 16.31 -12.68 0.73
CA ARG A 68 17.14 -13.71 0.05
C ARG A 68 17.61 -13.30 -1.34
N HIS A 69 16.87 -12.41 -1.99
CA HIS A 69 17.12 -11.93 -3.34
C HIS A 69 17.90 -10.60 -3.35
N THR A 70 18.43 -10.18 -2.20
CA THR A 70 19.11 -8.88 -2.01
C THR A 70 18.24 -7.70 -2.44
N ASP A 71 16.93 -7.84 -2.22
CA ASP A 71 15.97 -6.81 -2.58
C ASP A 71 16.03 -5.58 -1.66
N SER A 72 15.61 -4.45 -2.19
CA SER A 72 15.47 -3.20 -1.44
C SER A 72 14.01 -2.77 -1.45
N CYS A 73 13.39 -2.72 -0.27
CA CYS A 73 11.99 -2.34 -0.13
C CYS A 73 11.66 -0.92 -0.65
N ASN A 74 12.66 -0.05 -0.83
CA ASN A 74 12.45 1.25 -1.49
C ASN A 74 12.03 1.12 -2.97
N CYS A 75 12.28 -0.04 -3.59
CA CYS A 75 11.85 -0.38 -4.94
C CYS A 75 10.38 -0.80 -5.02
N ASP A 76 9.73 -1.06 -3.89
CA ASP A 76 8.29 -1.27 -3.78
C ASP A 76 7.58 0.04 -3.39
N GLY A 77 6.83 0.61 -4.34
CA GLY A 77 6.11 1.86 -4.16
C GLY A 77 4.91 1.79 -3.20
N TYR A 78 4.46 0.60 -2.79
CA TYR A 78 3.46 0.45 -1.74
C TYR A 78 4.10 0.67 -0.37
N THR A 79 5.14 -0.10 -0.04
CA THR A 79 5.84 0.05 1.25
C THR A 79 6.63 1.35 1.35
N ASN A 80 7.11 1.92 0.24
CA ASN A 80 7.83 3.20 0.20
C ASN A 80 6.88 4.42 0.21
N SER A 81 5.57 4.22 0.28
CA SER A 81 4.59 5.31 0.31
C SER A 81 4.56 6.00 1.67
N ILE A 82 4.46 7.34 1.67
CA ILE A 82 4.22 8.10 2.90
C ILE A 82 2.82 7.86 3.50
N PHE A 83 1.92 7.22 2.74
CA PHE A 83 0.55 6.93 3.15
C PHE A 83 0.42 5.56 3.85
N THR A 84 1.49 4.78 3.90
CA THR A 84 1.53 3.46 4.54
C THR A 84 2.43 3.47 5.76
N LEU A 85 2.00 2.80 6.82
CA LEU A 85 2.81 2.43 7.97
C LEU A 85 3.44 1.07 7.68
N SER A 86 4.65 1.11 7.12
CA SER A 86 5.38 -0.08 6.69
C SER A 86 6.12 -0.73 7.85
N ILE A 87 5.98 -2.04 8.01
CA ILE A 87 6.47 -2.83 9.15
C ILE A 87 7.36 -3.97 8.64
N SER A 88 8.53 -4.13 9.29
CA SER A 88 9.47 -5.23 9.10
C SER A 88 9.42 -6.23 10.25
N SER A 89 10.17 -7.33 10.15
CA SER A 89 10.30 -8.40 11.18
C SER A 89 11.59 -8.32 11.97
#